data_AF-A0A259BGV8-F1
#
_entry.id   AF-A0A259BGV8-F1
#
_cell.length_a   1.000
_cell.length_b   1.000
_cell.length_c   1.000
_cell.angle_alpha   90.00
_cell.angle_beta   90.00
_cell.angle_gamma   90.00
#
_symmetry.space_group_name_H-M   'P 1'
#
loop_
_entity.id
_entity.type
_entity.pdbx_description
1 polymer ?
#
loop_
_entity_poly.entity_id
_entity_poly.type
_entity_poly.pdbx_seq_one_letter_code
_entity_poly.pdbx_strand_id
1 'polypeptide(L)'
;MWRHTLFAAGCVFLVIGVIGMVVPMLPGTVFLILAAWCFARTSPRFEAWLLNHRWLGPSVRRWQETGAIPLPVKLLALSSFVGTWTGSWYFGAPEIMLIGLGVAFLALAVFIVSRPSR
;
A
#
# COMPACT_ATOMS: atom_id res chain seq x y z
N MET A 1 8.21 15.02 -19.59
CA MET A 1 8.93 14.31 -18.50
C MET A 1 8.01 13.60 -17.51
N TRP A 2 6.96 14.22 -16.96
CA TRP A 2 6.09 13.66 -15.90
C TRP A 2 5.45 12.29 -16.17
N ARG A 3 5.20 11.98 -17.45
CA ARG A 3 4.58 10.70 -17.87
C ARG A 3 5.54 9.52 -17.79
N HIS A 4 6.83 9.72 -18.02
CA HIS A 4 7.81 8.63 -17.99
C HIS A 4 8.18 8.21 -16.56
N THR A 5 8.23 9.17 -15.64
CA THR A 5 8.49 8.90 -14.22
C THR A 5 7.35 8.11 -13.57
N LEU A 6 6.09 8.44 -13.89
CA LEU A 6 4.92 7.67 -13.44
C LEU A 6 4.88 6.26 -14.03
N PHE A 7 5.34 6.07 -15.27
CA PHE A 7 5.44 4.74 -15.87
C PHE A 7 6.49 3.88 -15.14
N ALA A 8 7.68 4.43 -14.91
CA ALA A 8 8.74 3.74 -14.18
C ALA A 8 8.31 3.38 -12.75
N ALA A 9 7.63 4.31 -12.05
CA ALA A 9 7.06 4.06 -10.74
C ALA A 9 6.01 2.93 -10.77
N GLY A 10 5.12 2.93 -11.77
CA GLY A 10 4.13 1.86 -11.97
C GLY A 10 4.76 0.49 -12.19
N CYS A 11 5.84 0.40 -12.98
CA CYS A 11 6.60 -0.83 -13.18
C CYS A 11 7.26 -1.33 -11.88
N VAL A 12 7.87 -0.42 -11.10
CA VAL A 12 8.49 -0.76 -9.82
C VAL A 12 7.44 -1.32 -8.85
N PHE A 13 6.29 -0.66 -8.72
CA PHE A 13 5.19 -1.14 -7.87
C PHE A 13 4.59 -2.46 -8.36
N LEU A 14 4.56 -2.70 -9.68
CA LEU A 14 4.10 -3.99 -10.22
C LEU A 14 5.06 -5.11 -9.83
N VAL A 15 6.37 -4.91 -9.97
CA VAL A 15 7.40 -5.89 -9.57
C VAL A 15 7.32 -6.16 -8.07
N ILE A 16 7.23 -5.11 -7.24
CA ILE A 16 7.10 -5.25 -5.78
C ILE A 16 5.78 -5.95 -5.42
N GLY A 17 4.69 -5.67 -6.13
CA GLY A 17 3.39 -6.31 -5.90
C GLY A 17 3.37 -7.78 -6.26
N VAL A 18 4.08 -8.18 -7.33
CA VAL A 18 4.27 -9.59 -7.70
C VAL A 18 5.14 -10.30 -6.66
N ILE A 19 6.22 -9.68 -6.20
CA ILE A 19 7.07 -10.22 -5.11
C ILE A 19 6.26 -10.32 -3.82
N GLY A 20 5.43 -9.33 -3.51
CA GLY A 20 4.53 -9.32 -2.36
C GLY A 20 3.40 -10.34 -2.45
N MET A 21 3.05 -10.86 -3.64
CA MET A 21 2.15 -12.02 -3.74
C MET A 21 2.84 -13.32 -3.31
N VAL A 22 4.16 -13.42 -3.51
CA VAL A 22 4.97 -14.57 -3.11
C VAL A 22 5.36 -14.49 -1.63
N VAL A 23 5.57 -13.27 -1.11
CA VAL A 23 5.89 -13.03 0.29
C VAL A 23 4.59 -12.74 1.08
N PRO A 24 4.04 -13.70 1.84
CA PRO A 24 2.74 -13.57 2.51
C PRO A 24 2.70 -12.46 3.59
N MET A 25 3.85 -11.87 3.91
CA MET A 25 4.02 -10.75 4.84
C MET A 25 3.74 -9.38 4.19
N LEU A 26 3.73 -9.25 2.87
CA LEU A 26 3.44 -7.99 2.17
C LEU A 26 2.10 -8.13 1.44
N PRO A 27 1.16 -7.19 1.58
CA PRO A 27 -0.06 -7.21 0.78
C PRO A 27 0.30 -6.77 -0.64
N GLY A 28 0.78 -7.72 -1.46
CA GLY A 28 1.13 -7.50 -2.87
C GLY A 28 0.01 -6.83 -3.66
N THR A 29 -1.24 -7.07 -3.25
CA THR A 29 -2.44 -6.41 -3.75
C THR A 29 -2.38 -4.88 -3.67
N VAL A 30 -1.88 -4.29 -2.57
CA VAL A 30 -1.81 -2.82 -2.39
C VAL A 30 -0.83 -2.21 -3.38
N PHE A 31 0.32 -2.85 -3.58
CA PHE A 31 1.31 -2.42 -4.58
C PHE A 31 0.79 -2.59 -6.01
N LEU A 32 0.03 -3.65 -6.28
CA LEU A 32 -0.63 -3.84 -7.59
C LEU A 32 -1.72 -2.81 -7.87
N ILE A 33 -2.45 -2.36 -6.85
CA ILE A 33 -3.42 -1.26 -6.96
C ILE A 33 -2.70 0.07 -7.26
N LEU A 34 -1.60 0.36 -6.54
CA LEU A 34 -0.76 1.54 -6.81
C LEU A 34 -0.17 1.51 -8.22
N ALA A 35 0.27 0.33 -8.68
CA ALA A 35 0.73 0.11 -10.04
C ALA A 35 -0.40 0.37 -11.05
N ALA A 36 -1.59 -0.19 -10.83
CA ALA A 36 -2.77 0.04 -11.67
C ALA A 36 -3.13 1.53 -11.76
N TRP A 37 -3.09 2.27 -10.64
CA TRP A 37 -3.35 3.70 -10.61
C TRP A 37 -2.29 4.52 -11.35
N CYS A 38 -1.00 4.16 -11.23
CA CYS A 38 0.07 4.78 -12.02
C CYS A 38 -0.11 4.50 -13.52
N PHE A 39 -0.50 3.28 -13.91
CA PHE A 39 -0.77 2.93 -15.29
C PHE A 39 -2.02 3.63 -15.82
N ALA A 40 -3.08 3.78 -15.02
CA ALA A 40 -4.29 4.51 -15.39
C ALA A 40 -3.99 5.96 -15.81
N ARG A 41 -3.08 6.63 -15.09
CA ARG A 41 -2.67 8.01 -15.38
C ARG A 41 -1.68 8.15 -16.54
N THR A 42 -1.02 7.07 -16.94
CA THR A 42 0.10 7.12 -17.88
C THR A 42 -0.20 6.44 -19.22
N SER A 43 -0.86 5.29 -19.18
CA SER A 43 -1.19 4.44 -20.32
C SER A 43 -2.44 3.56 -20.05
N PRO A 44 -3.62 3.96 -20.56
CA PRO A 44 -4.87 3.20 -20.42
C PRO A 44 -4.79 1.75 -20.96
N ARG A 45 -3.90 1.49 -21.93
CA ARG A 45 -3.67 0.15 -22.48
C ARG A 45 -3.00 -0.79 -21.47
N PHE A 46 -2.05 -0.29 -20.67
CA PHE A 46 -1.36 -1.10 -19.66
C PHE A 46 -2.25 -1.38 -18.45
N GLU A 47 -3.08 -0.41 -18.07
CA GLU A 47 -4.11 -0.62 -17.05
C GLU A 47 -5.08 -1.73 -17.49
N ALA A 48 -5.61 -1.66 -18.72
CA ALA A 48 -6.50 -2.69 -19.26
C ALA A 48 -5.84 -4.08 -19.33
N TRP A 49 -4.55 -4.15 -19.66
CA TRP A 49 -3.79 -5.40 -19.64
C TRP A 49 -3.65 -5.97 -18.23
N LEU A 50 -3.32 -5.13 -17.24
CA LEU A 50 -3.17 -5.54 -15.84
C LEU A 50 -4.50 -6.01 -15.24
N LEU A 51 -5.60 -5.30 -15.52
CA LEU A 51 -6.95 -5.65 -15.05
C LEU A 51 -7.53 -6.90 -15.73
N ASN A 52 -7.06 -7.25 -16.93
CA ASN A 52 -7.41 -8.49 -17.63
C ASN A 52 -6.45 -9.64 -17.35
N HIS A 53 -5.37 -9.42 -16.62
CA HIS A 53 -4.42 -10.47 -16.28
C HIS A 53 -5.05 -11.47 -15.30
N ARG A 54 -5.02 -12.76 -15.64
CA ARG A 54 -5.71 -13.85 -14.92
C ARG A 54 -5.35 -14.02 -13.43
N TRP A 55 -4.21 -13.49 -12.99
CA TRP A 55 -3.69 -13.64 -11.61
C TRP A 55 -3.68 -12.30 -10.85
N LEU A 56 -3.38 -11.19 -11.54
CA LEU A 56 -3.25 -9.85 -10.94
C LEU A 56 -4.59 -9.08 -10.98
N GLY A 57 -5.35 -9.24 -12.06
CA GLY A 57 -6.59 -8.51 -12.33
C GLY A 57 -7.72 -8.74 -11.32
N PRO A 58 -8.02 -9.98 -10.87
CA PRO A 58 -9.10 -10.24 -9.92
C PRO A 58 -8.89 -9.52 -8.57
N SER A 59 -7.64 -9.41 -8.11
CA SER A 59 -7.29 -8.76 -6.85
C SER A 59 -7.48 -7.25 -6.90
N VAL A 60 -7.12 -6.62 -8.02
CA VAL A 60 -7.29 -5.18 -8.25
C VAL A 60 -8.76 -4.83 -8.51
N ARG A 61 -9.50 -5.64 -9.28
CA ARG A 61 -10.96 -5.44 -9.50
C ARG A 61 -11.76 -5.53 -8.22
N ARG A 62 -11.51 -6.57 -7.39
CA ARG A 62 -12.18 -6.71 -6.09
C ARG A 62 -11.99 -5.46 -5.25
N TRP A 63 -10.78 -4.89 -5.24
CA TRP A 63 -10.51 -3.67 -4.50
C TRP A 63 -11.18 -2.43 -5.10
N GLN A 64 -11.26 -2.28 -6.43
CA GLN A 64 -12.02 -1.19 -7.04
C GLN A 64 -13.53 -1.28 -6.73
N GLU A 65 -14.07 -2.50 -6.68
CA GLU A 65 -15.50 -2.74 -6.43
C GLU A 65 -15.89 -2.53 -4.96
N THR A 66 -15.01 -2.87 -4.01
CA THR A 66 -15.30 -2.72 -2.57
C THR A 66 -14.72 -1.46 -1.94
N GLY A 67 -13.63 -0.90 -2.47
CA GLY A 67 -12.91 0.23 -1.86
C GLY A 67 -12.47 -0.03 -0.40
N ALA A 68 -12.61 -1.27 0.06
CA ALA A 68 -12.47 -1.66 1.44
C ALA A 68 -11.03 -1.98 1.75
N ILE A 69 -10.56 -1.54 2.92
CA ILE A 69 -9.21 -1.85 3.37
C ILE A 69 -9.25 -3.26 3.97
N PRO A 70 -8.58 -4.26 3.36
CA PRO A 70 -8.58 -5.62 3.88
C PRO A 70 -7.98 -5.66 5.29
N LEU A 71 -8.56 -6.47 6.19
CA LEU A 71 -8.02 -6.74 7.52
C LEU A 71 -6.49 -7.02 7.56
N PRO A 72 -5.90 -7.83 6.66
CA PRO A 72 -4.44 -8.03 6.66
C PRO A 72 -3.64 -6.75 6.40
N VAL A 73 -4.20 -5.80 5.64
CA VAL A 73 -3.57 -4.49 5.38
C VAL A 73 -3.65 -3.61 6.62
N LYS A 74 -4.77 -3.64 7.36
CA LYS A 74 -4.87 -2.94 8.65
C LYS A 74 -3.84 -3.48 9.66
N LEU A 75 -3.71 -4.81 9.74
CA LEU A 75 -2.73 -5.50 10.59
C LEU A 75 -1.29 -5.15 10.21
N LEU A 76 -0.96 -5.08 8.92
CA LEU A 76 0.37 -4.68 8.47
C LEU A 76 0.68 -3.22 8.76
N ALA A 77 -0.27 -2.31 8.52
CA ALA A 77 -0.07 -0.89 8.83
C ALA A 77 0.19 -0.70 10.33
N LEU A 78 -0.57 -1.39 11.18
CA LEU A 78 -0.36 -1.39 12.62
C LEU A 78 0.98 -2.00 13.02
N SER A 79 1.38 -3.13 12.43
CA SER A 79 2.69 -3.74 12.74
C SER A 79 3.86 -2.85 12.33
N SER A 80 3.71 -2.11 11.22
CA SER A 80 4.70 -1.14 10.72
C SER A 80 4.84 0.07 11.65
N PHE A 81 3.73 0.57 12.19
CA PHE A 81 3.73 1.65 13.19
C PHE A 81 4.41 1.20 14.49
N VAL A 82 4.09 0.00 14.97
CA VAL A 82 4.73 -0.58 16.15
C VAL A 82 6.24 -0.78 15.91
N GLY A 83 6.64 -1.28 14.75
CA GLY A 83 8.04 -1.45 14.37
C GLY A 83 8.81 -0.14 14.29
N THR A 84 8.21 0.89 13.69
CA THR A 84 8.84 2.22 13.57
C THR A 84 8.94 2.93 14.92
N TRP A 85 7.94 2.78 15.77
CA TRP A 85 7.92 3.29 17.14
C TRP A 85 9.02 2.65 18.01
N THR A 86 9.05 1.32 18.04
CA THR A 86 10.02 0.55 18.81
C THR A 86 11.44 0.74 18.30
N GLY A 87 11.63 0.83 16.98
CA GLY A 87 12.91 1.18 16.37
C GLY A 87 13.37 2.60 16.75
N SER A 88 12.49 3.60 16.67
CA SER A 88 12.82 4.98 17.05
C SER A 88 13.19 5.10 18.53
N TRP A 89 12.55 4.32 19.40
CA TRP A 89 12.92 4.23 20.81
C TRP A 89 14.30 3.59 21.01
N TYR A 90 14.62 2.52 20.27
CA TYR A 90 15.92 1.85 20.34
C TYR A 90 17.10 2.75 19.90
N PHE A 91 16.89 3.60 18.90
CA PHE A 91 17.91 4.55 18.42
C PHE A 91 18.05 5.81 19.30
N GLY A 92 17.30 5.94 20.40
CA GLY A 92 17.42 7.07 21.33
C GLY A 92 16.91 8.40 20.76
N ALA A 93 15.87 8.36 19.92
CA ALA A 93 15.25 9.58 19.38
C ALA A 93 14.71 10.49 20.50
N PRO A 94 14.72 11.82 20.32
CA PRO A 94 14.24 12.77 21.34
C PRO A 94 12.75 12.56 21.65
N GLU A 95 12.38 12.75 22.92
CA GLU A 95 11.04 12.43 23.46
C GLU A 95 9.91 13.17 22.74
N ILE A 96 10.14 14.41 22.31
CA ILE A 96 9.21 15.21 21.50
C ILE A 96 8.88 14.53 20.16
N MET A 97 9.88 13.90 19.53
CA MET A 97 9.72 13.23 18.25
C MET A 97 8.95 11.92 18.39
N LEU A 98 9.13 11.19 19.50
CA LEU A 98 8.32 10.02 19.84
C LEU A 98 6.86 10.42 20.07
N ILE A 99 6.60 11.46 20.88
CA ILE A 99 5.23 11.93 21.13
C ILE A 99 4.54 12.36 19.83
N GLY A 100 5.23 13.14 18.98
CA GLY A 100 4.69 13.58 17.69
C GLY A 100 4.39 12.42 16.74
N LEU A 101 5.30 11.45 16.65
CA LEU A 101 5.09 10.23 15.86
C LEU A 101 3.88 9.43 16.36
N GLY A 102 3.56 9.53 17.64
CA GLY A 102 2.57 8.68 18.30
C GLY A 102 1.18 9.19 18.08
N VAL A 103 1.03 10.51 18.17
CA VAL A 103 -0.17 11.21 17.76
C VAL A 103 -0.45 10.95 16.27
N ALA A 104 0.58 11.00 15.42
CA ALA A 104 0.42 10.73 13.99
C ALA A 104 -0.01 9.28 13.72
N PHE A 105 0.62 8.28 14.36
CA PHE A 105 0.24 6.88 14.23
C PHE A 105 -1.14 6.59 14.80
N LEU A 106 -1.54 7.22 15.92
CA LEU A 106 -2.90 7.12 16.45
C LEU A 106 -3.93 7.68 15.48
N ALA A 107 -3.68 8.87 14.91
CA ALA A 107 -4.56 9.48 13.94
C ALA A 107 -4.73 8.59 12.69
N LEU A 108 -3.62 8.02 12.19
CA LEU A 108 -3.64 7.08 11.07
C LEU A 108 -4.35 5.77 11.42
N ALA A 109 -4.14 5.22 12.62
CA ALA A 109 -4.81 4.02 13.09
C ALA A 109 -6.33 4.25 13.20
N VAL A 110 -6.76 5.38 13.77
CA VAL A 110 -8.18 5.76 13.85
C VAL A 110 -8.78 5.91 12.45
N PHE A 111 -8.07 6.53 11.51
CA PHE A 111 -8.50 6.64 10.12
C PHE A 111 -8.60 5.28 9.41
N ILE A 112 -7.64 4.39 9.63
CA ILE A 112 -7.64 3.03 9.05
C ILE A 112 -8.75 2.17 9.66
N VAL A 113 -9.02 2.32 10.96
CA VAL A 113 -10.09 1.60 11.67
C VAL A 113 -11.46 2.12 11.27
N SER A 114 -11.63 3.44 11.09
CA SER A 114 -12.90 4.05 10.69
C SER A 114 -13.32 3.72 9.25
N ARG A 115 -12.40 3.27 8.40
CA ARG A 115 -12.71 2.79 7.05
C ARG A 115 -13.34 1.39 7.08
N PRO A 116 -14.48 1.18 6.39
CA PRO A 116 -15.14 -0.13 6.34
C PRO A 116 -14.21 -1.21 5.77
N SER A 117 -14.31 -2.40 6.35
CA SER A 117 -13.47 -3.58 6.07
C SER A 117 -14.12 -4.59 5.13
N ARG A 118 -15.27 -4.26 4.54
CA ARG A 118 -16.04 -5.09 3.59
C ARG A 118 -16.22 -4.38 2.27
#